data_AF-A0A832GLX9-F1
#
_entry.id   AF-A0A832GLX9-F1
#
_cell.length_a   1.000
_cell.length_b   1.000
_cell.length_c   1.000
_cell.angle_alpha   90.00
_cell.angle_beta   90.00
_cell.angle_gamma   90.00
#
_symmetry.space_group_name_H-M   'P 1'
#
loop_
_entity.id
_entity.type
_entity.pdbx_description
1 polymer ?
#
loop_
_entity_poly.entity_id
_entity_poly.type
_entity_poly.pdbx_seq_one_letter_code
_entity_poly.pdbx_strand_id
1 'polypeptide(L)'
;MYQPNRLLTNPVNKYIVELVATWKDYELLLRPARRFLFHSLYRPSAYVPEFNKPCFGVVCLRDDREKRPLLVIETESQLSEALRQCYRECDVLWLEVY
;
A
#
# COMPACT_ATOMS: atom_id res chain seq x y z
N MET A 1 -7.47 -19.46 -18.84
CA MET A 1 -6.94 -20.20 -17.68
C MET A 1 -6.66 -19.18 -16.58
N TYR A 2 -7.34 -19.26 -15.42
CA TYR A 2 -7.15 -18.30 -14.33
C TYR A 2 -5.81 -18.59 -13.64
N GLN A 3 -4.85 -17.67 -13.71
CA GLN A 3 -3.59 -17.78 -12.98
C GLN A 3 -3.71 -16.99 -11.68
N PRO A 4 -3.41 -17.61 -10.52
CA PRO A 4 -3.38 -16.89 -9.26
C PRO A 4 -2.35 -15.76 -9.32
N ASN A 5 -2.68 -14.64 -8.68
CA ASN A 5 -1.78 -13.48 -8.64
C ASN A 5 -0.47 -13.88 -7.95
N ARG A 6 0.65 -13.83 -8.69
CA ARG A 6 1.97 -14.22 -8.20
C ARG A 6 2.38 -13.49 -6.91
N LEU A 7 1.85 -12.28 -6.71
CA LEU A 7 2.09 -11.50 -5.50
C LEU A 7 1.46 -12.13 -4.25
N LEU A 8 0.33 -12.83 -4.38
CA LEU A 8 -0.32 -13.53 -3.27
C LEU A 8 0.26 -14.93 -3.02
N THR A 9 1.00 -15.47 -3.99
CA THR A 9 1.67 -16.77 -3.86
C THR A 9 3.11 -16.65 -3.35
N ASN A 10 3.66 -15.42 -3.25
CA ASN A 10 4.97 -15.20 -2.62
C ASN A 10 4.87 -15.51 -1.11
N PRO A 11 5.73 -16.39 -0.56
CA PRO A 11 5.69 -16.77 0.85
C PRO A 11 5.78 -15.60 1.83
N VAL A 12 6.58 -14.58 1.52
CA VAL A 12 6.74 -13.39 2.37
C VAL A 12 5.45 -12.58 2.41
N ASN A 13 4.85 -12.35 1.25
CA ASN A 13 3.58 -11.63 1.14
C ASN A 13 2.45 -12.36 1.86
N LYS A 14 2.40 -13.69 1.73
CA LYS A 14 1.45 -14.53 2.46
C LYS A 14 1.65 -14.42 3.97
N TYR A 15 2.90 -14.50 4.43
CA TYR A 15 3.24 -14.35 5.84
C TYR A 15 2.81 -12.98 6.40
N ILE A 16 3.02 -11.89 5.65
CA ILE A 16 2.55 -10.55 6.05
C ILE A 16 1.04 -10.52 6.22
N VAL A 17 0.28 -11.08 5.28
CA VAL A 17 -1.19 -11.13 5.37
C VAL A 17 -1.63 -11.92 6.60
N GLU A 18 -1.03 -13.10 6.81
CA GLU A 18 -1.32 -13.96 7.98
C GLU A 18 -0.96 -13.28 9.30
N LEU A 19 0.18 -12.59 9.35
CA LEU A 19 0.63 -11.85 10.53
C LEU A 19 -0.33 -10.72 10.90
N VAL A 20 -0.68 -9.86 9.94
CA VAL A 20 -1.58 -8.73 10.21
C VAL A 20 -2.99 -9.22 10.57
N ALA A 21 -3.43 -10.37 10.04
CA ALA A 21 -4.70 -10.98 10.42
C ALA A 21 -4.77 -11.37 11.92
N THR A 22 -3.62 -11.54 12.59
CA THR A 22 -3.57 -11.79 14.05
C THR A 22 -3.78 -10.52 14.88
N TRP A 23 -3.70 -9.33 14.28
CA TRP A 23 -3.83 -8.04 14.97
C TRP A 23 -5.30 -7.66 15.10
N LYS A 24 -5.83 -7.61 16.33
CA LYS A 24 -7.26 -7.42 16.59
C LYS A 24 -7.79 -6.06 16.14
N ASP A 25 -7.04 -5.00 16.41
CA ASP A 25 -7.49 -3.61 16.20
C ASP A 25 -7.12 -3.07 14.81
N TYR A 26 -6.46 -3.89 14.00
CA TYR A 26 -5.92 -3.51 12.71
C TYR A 26 -6.58 -4.33 11.61
N GLU A 27 -6.44 -3.81 10.39
CA GLU A 27 -6.75 -4.54 9.17
C GLU A 27 -5.76 -4.19 8.07
N LEU A 28 -5.62 -5.10 7.11
CA LEU A 28 -4.78 -4.93 5.93
C LEU A 28 -5.69 -4.74 4.72
N LEU A 29 -5.68 -3.54 4.14
CA LEU A 29 -6.31 -3.27 2.86
C LEU A 29 -5.35 -3.72 1.76
N LEU A 30 -5.72 -4.75 1.01
CA LEU A 30 -4.89 -5.28 -0.07
C LEU A 30 -5.07 -4.47 -1.35
N ARG A 31 -3.95 -4.16 -2.00
CA ARG A 31 -3.89 -3.56 -3.35
C ARG A 31 -4.60 -2.21 -3.53
N PRO A 32 -4.64 -1.29 -2.55
CA PRO A 32 -5.19 0.04 -2.81
C PRO A 32 -4.28 0.81 -3.78
N ALA A 33 -4.91 1.58 -4.68
CA ALA A 33 -4.19 2.48 -5.58
C ALA A 33 -3.55 3.62 -4.79
N ARG A 34 -2.29 3.98 -5.13
CA ARG A 34 -1.52 4.99 -4.40
C ARG A 34 -2.15 6.39 -4.39
N ARG A 35 -2.98 6.72 -5.37
CA ARG A 35 -3.75 7.99 -5.41
C ARG A 35 -4.63 8.21 -4.17
N PHE A 36 -5.05 7.15 -3.50
CA PHE A 36 -5.85 7.25 -2.27
C PHE A 36 -4.97 7.54 -1.05
N LEU A 37 -3.67 7.21 -1.12
CA LEU A 37 -2.69 7.51 -0.08
C LEU A 37 -2.18 8.95 -0.20
N PHE A 38 -2.01 9.42 -1.43
CA PHE A 38 -1.50 10.75 -1.73
C PHE A 38 -2.61 11.72 -2.17
N HIS A 39 -3.79 11.62 -1.55
CA HIS A 39 -4.96 12.39 -2.00
C HIS A 39 -4.73 13.92 -1.97
N SER A 40 -3.85 14.40 -1.10
CA SER A 40 -3.43 15.81 -0.99
C SER A 40 -2.53 16.26 -2.14
N LEU A 41 -1.73 15.35 -2.70
CA LEU A 41 -0.80 15.61 -3.81
C LEU A 41 -1.42 15.28 -5.17
N TYR A 42 -2.40 14.37 -5.20
CA TYR A 42 -3.03 13.93 -6.43
C TYR A 42 -3.89 15.03 -7.04
N ARG A 43 -3.46 15.52 -8.21
CA ARG A 43 -4.30 16.35 -9.08
C ARG A 43 -4.70 15.54 -10.32
N PRO A 44 -6.01 15.34 -10.59
CA PRO A 44 -6.47 14.58 -11.75
C PRO A 44 -5.90 15.09 -13.08
N SER A 45 -5.68 16.40 -13.20
CA SER A 45 -5.13 17.04 -14.39
C SER A 45 -3.63 16.82 -14.61
N ALA A 46 -2.88 16.39 -13.60
CA ALA A 46 -1.43 16.23 -13.66
C ALA A 46 -0.98 14.80 -14.01
N TYR A 47 -1.93 13.87 -14.18
CA TYR A 47 -1.75 12.44 -14.49
C TYR A 47 -0.36 11.86 -14.18
N VAL A 48 -0.20 11.33 -12.96
CA VAL A 48 1.01 10.60 -12.56
C VAL A 48 0.72 9.09 -12.63
N PRO A 49 1.28 8.33 -13.59
CA PRO A 49 0.99 6.91 -13.78
C PRO A 49 1.19 6.07 -12.52
N GLU A 50 2.22 6.39 -11.73
CA GLU A 50 2.59 5.71 -10.49
C GLU A 50 1.49 5.76 -9.44
N PHE A 51 0.68 6.83 -9.43
CA PHE A 51 -0.42 6.99 -8.46
C PHE A 51 -1.59 6.04 -8.77
N ASN A 52 -1.73 5.61 -10.03
CA ASN A 52 -2.74 4.63 -10.42
C ASN A 52 -2.29 3.18 -10.20
N LYS A 53 -1.00 2.95 -9.94
CA LYS A 53 -0.50 1.62 -9.57
C LYS A 53 -0.90 1.29 -8.12
N PRO A 54 -1.26 0.04 -7.83
CA PRO A 54 -1.52 -0.40 -6.46
C PRO A 54 -0.21 -0.66 -5.71
N CYS A 55 -0.17 -0.27 -4.44
CA CYS A 55 0.80 -0.82 -3.48
C CYS A 55 0.43 -2.27 -3.14
N PHE A 56 1.25 -2.98 -2.36
CA PHE A 56 0.91 -4.34 -1.95
C PHE A 56 -0.25 -4.32 -0.95
N GLY A 57 -0.14 -3.54 0.12
CA GLY A 57 -1.18 -3.39 1.11
C GLY A 57 -0.97 -2.22 2.05
N VAL A 58 -2.02 -1.86 2.78
CA VAL A 58 -2.03 -0.73 3.71
C VAL A 58 -2.62 -1.20 5.02
N VAL A 59 -1.87 -1.03 6.10
CA VAL A 59 -2.33 -1.28 7.46
C VAL A 59 -3.08 -0.04 7.93
N CYS A 60 -4.29 -0.23 8.43
CA CYS A 60 -5.09 0.81 9.08
C CYS A 60 -5.80 0.26 10.32
N LEU A 61 -6.41 1.15 11.10
CA LEU A 61 -7.26 0.76 12.22
C LEU A 61 -8.58 0.21 11.70
N ARG A 62 -9.02 -0.91 12.27
CA ARG A 62 -10.26 -1.60 11.88
C ARG A 62 -11.50 -0.73 12.03
N ASP A 63 -11.56 0.05 13.11
CA ASP A 63 -12.73 0.89 13.42
C ASP A 63 -12.62 2.31 12.85
N ASP A 64 -11.51 2.67 12.23
CA ASP A 64 -11.37 3.97 11.56
C ASP A 64 -12.17 3.96 10.24
N ARG A 65 -13.21 4.81 10.18
CA ARG A 65 -14.10 4.94 9.02
C ARG A 65 -13.41 5.57 7.81
N GLU A 66 -12.40 6.42 8.04
CA GLU A 66 -11.63 7.08 6.98
C GLU A 66 -10.50 6.20 6.48
N LYS A 67 -10.20 5.09 7.17
CA LYS A 67 -9.16 4.12 6.79
C LYS A 67 -7.80 4.79 6.57
N ARG A 68 -7.46 5.70 7.48
CA ARG A 68 -6.19 6.43 7.42
C ARG A 68 -5.00 5.45 7.46
N PRO A 69 -4.03 5.59 6.54
CA PRO A 69 -2.91 4.67 6.44
C PRO A 69 -1.98 4.84 7.65
N LEU A 70 -1.68 3.74 8.34
CA LEU A 70 -0.64 3.69 9.38
C LEU A 70 0.70 3.22 8.84
N LEU A 71 0.67 2.23 7.93
CA LEU A 71 1.85 1.70 7.27
C LEU A 71 1.46 1.19 5.89
N VAL A 72 2.22 1.58 4.88
CA VAL A 72 2.07 1.08 3.51
C VAL A 72 3.15 0.05 3.22
N ILE A 73 2.75 -1.10 2.68
CA ILE A 73 3.65 -2.19 2.33
C ILE A 73 3.82 -2.17 0.82
N GLU A 74 5.07 -2.17 0.38
CA GLU A 74 5.47 -2.07 -1.01
C GLU A 74 6.33 -3.27 -1.38
N THR A 75 6.03 -3.87 -2.53
CA THR A 75 6.76 -5.04 -3.05
C THR A 75 7.38 -4.76 -4.42
N GLU A 76 7.42 -3.49 -4.84
CA GLU A 76 8.04 -3.08 -6.11
C GLU A 76 9.53 -2.89 -5.93
N SER A 77 10.36 -3.73 -6.56
CA SER A 77 11.82 -3.88 -6.35
C SER A 77 12.64 -2.58 -6.19
N GLN A 78 12.15 -1.47 -6.73
CA GLN A 78 12.70 -0.13 -6.54
C GLN A 78 11.57 0.90 -6.59
N LEU A 79 11.09 1.37 -5.44
CA LEU A 79 10.29 2.60 -5.40
C LEU A 79 11.12 3.76 -5.93
N SER A 80 10.52 4.56 -6.82
CA SER A 80 11.17 5.78 -7.29
C SER A 80 11.34 6.78 -6.14
N GLU A 81 12.39 7.61 -6.19
CA GLU A 81 12.59 8.65 -5.17
C GLU A 81 11.43 9.65 -5.15
N ALA A 82 10.78 9.89 -6.29
CA ALA A 82 9.56 10.69 -6.37
C ALA A 82 8.42 10.10 -5.53
N LEU A 83 8.23 8.78 -5.55
CA LEU A 83 7.23 8.12 -4.69
C LEU A 83 7.62 8.18 -3.21
N ARG A 84 8.90 7.95 -2.89
CA ARG A 84 9.40 8.08 -1.51
C ARG A 84 9.21 9.50 -0.98
N GLN A 85 9.42 10.50 -1.82
CA GLN A 85 9.16 11.89 -1.48
C GLN A 85 7.67 12.16 -1.25
N CYS A 86 6.77 11.58 -2.05
CA CYS A 86 5.33 11.66 -1.81
C CYS A 86 4.93 11.05 -0.46
N TYR A 87 5.52 9.90 -0.09
CA TYR A 87 5.30 9.32 1.24
C TYR A 87 5.75 10.25 2.37
N ARG A 88 6.93 10.88 2.24
CA ARG A 88 7.41 11.88 3.22
C ARG A 88 6.50 13.10 3.30
N GLU A 89 6.09 13.66 2.18
CA GLU A 89 5.24 14.87 2.12
C GLU A 89 3.83 14.64 2.67
N CYS A 90 3.34 13.41 2.58
CA CYS A 90 2.04 13.03 3.15
C CYS A 90 2.13 12.48 4.58
N ASP A 91 3.32 12.45 5.19
CA ASP A 91 3.57 11.83 6.50
C ASP A 91 3.08 10.38 6.60
N VAL A 92 3.20 9.62 5.52
CA VAL A 92 2.78 8.21 5.44
C VAL A 92 4.00 7.30 5.58
N LEU A 93 4.01 6.44 6.59
CA LEU A 93 5.04 5.42 6.76
C LEU A 93 4.93 4.35 5.67
N TRP A 94 6.07 3.86 5.17
CA TRP A 94 6.11 2.76 4.21
C TRP A 94 7.25 1.77 4.51
N LEU A 95 7.06 0.52 4.06
CA LEU A 95 8.01 -0.57 4.14
C LEU A 95 8.19 -1.21 2.77
N GLU A 96 9.43 -1.27 2.30
CA GLU A 96 9.82 -1.97 1.07
C GLU A 96 10.20 -3.42 1.42
N VAL A 97 9.49 -4.39 0.84
CA VAL A 97 9.70 -5.83 1.07
C VAL A 97 10.01 -6.51 -0.26
N TYR A 98 11.20 -7.10 -0.38
CA TYR A 98 11.72 -7.74 -1.59
C TYR A 98 12.02 -9.22 -1.38
#